data_AF-A0ABD2JCZ2-F1
#
_entry.id   AF-A0ABD2JCZ2-F1
#
_cell.length_a   1.000
_cell.length_b   1.000
_cell.length_c   1.000
_cell.angle_alpha   90.00
_cell.angle_beta   90.00
_cell.angle_gamma   90.00
#
_symmetry.space_group_name_H-M   'P 1'
#
loop_
_entity.id
_entity.type
_entity.pdbx_description
1 polymer ?
#
loop_
_entity_poly.entity_id
_entity_poly.type
_entity_poly.pdbx_seq_one_letter_code
_entity_poly.pdbx_strand_id
1 'polypeptide(L)'
;MQQKLTYIELFHQNGDQHTLAMWLIMGGKCALSVVGILFNAILVATTVKSKKLHKSCNVLLALDSMFLALFQLNSLITLLIAVFGINFVPNSTCFYFQAVPIFSVLMSFCLMFQIGLERLANVVVPIWRMNNGSKKFHALFLCVSVASNLLLIWLCFSAYHDINT
;
A
#
# COMPACT_ATOMS: atom_id res chain seq x y z
N MET A 1 -21.56 32.40 17.95
CA MET A 1 -20.40 32.66 17.08
C MET A 1 -19.21 31.91 17.65
N GLN A 2 -18.95 30.68 17.17
CA GLN A 2 -17.76 29.92 17.56
C GLN A 2 -16.58 30.40 16.72
N GLN A 3 -15.57 30.95 17.39
CA GLN A 3 -14.34 31.43 16.80
C GLN A 3 -13.56 30.22 16.23
N LYS A 4 -13.37 30.17 14.91
CA LYS A 4 -12.46 29.24 14.23
C LYS A 4 -11.04 29.55 14.71
N LEU A 5 -10.60 28.85 15.76
CA LEU A 5 -9.21 28.88 16.19
C LEU A 5 -8.40 28.05 15.20
N THR A 6 -7.61 28.72 14.37
CA THR A 6 -6.67 28.11 13.44
C THR A 6 -5.55 27.42 14.25
N TYR A 7 -5.17 26.21 13.84
CA TYR A 7 -4.20 25.36 14.55
C TYR A 7 -2.87 26.06 14.88
N ILE A 8 -2.47 27.07 14.11
CA ILE A 8 -1.29 27.89 14.33
C ILE A 8 -1.26 28.52 15.75
N GLU A 9 -2.41 28.98 16.25
CA GLU A 9 -2.53 29.67 17.55
C GLU A 9 -2.49 28.69 18.73
N LEU A 10 -3.05 27.48 18.58
CA LEU A 10 -2.97 26.40 19.58
C LEU A 10 -1.60 25.70 19.58
N PHE A 11 -0.90 25.67 18.43
CA PHE A 11 0.44 25.08 18.29
C PHE A 11 1.56 25.93 18.91
N HIS A 12 1.42 27.25 18.91
CA HIS A 12 2.43 28.14 19.51
C HIS A 12 2.45 28.07 21.05
N GLN A 13 1.39 27.55 21.68
CA GLN A 13 1.22 27.66 23.13
C GLN A 13 1.61 26.38 23.92
N ASN A 14 1.71 25.18 23.31
CA ASN A 14 1.68 23.92 24.08
C ASN A 14 2.76 22.85 23.80
N GLY A 15 3.85 23.15 23.08
CA GLY A 15 5.04 22.26 23.10
C GLY A 15 5.81 22.13 21.78
N ASP A 16 6.93 22.85 21.69
CA ASP A 16 7.76 22.95 20.48
C ASP A 16 8.38 21.62 20.00
N GLN A 17 8.80 20.72 20.90
CA GLN A 17 9.55 19.51 20.49
C GLN A 17 8.69 18.43 19.81
N HIS A 18 7.48 18.17 20.30
CA HIS A 18 6.63 17.12 19.73
C HIS A 18 6.07 17.49 18.35
N THR A 19 5.85 18.79 18.14
CA THR A 19 5.28 19.32 16.89
C THR A 19 6.30 19.28 15.76
N LEU A 20 7.55 19.68 16.01
CA LEU A 20 8.65 19.57 15.05
C LEU A 20 8.92 18.11 14.65
N ALA A 21 8.89 17.18 15.62
CA ALA A 21 9.05 15.75 15.35
C ALA A 21 7.95 15.22 14.42
N MET A 22 6.68 15.61 14.63
CA MET A 22 5.57 15.20 13.76
C MET A 22 5.73 15.72 12.33
N TRP A 23 6.10 17.00 12.16
CA TRP A 23 6.34 17.58 10.83
C TRP A 23 7.54 16.95 10.12
N LEU A 24 8.63 16.67 10.84
CA LEU A 24 9.79 15.95 10.30
C LEU A 24 9.43 14.53 9.85
N ILE A 25 8.65 13.80 10.65
CA ILE A 25 8.19 12.44 10.30
C ILE A 25 7.25 12.49 9.09
N MET A 26 6.29 13.40 9.04
CA MET A 26 5.37 13.54 7.90
C MET A 26 6.09 13.95 6.61
N GLY A 27 6.99 14.94 6.71
CA GLY A 27 7.82 15.39 5.59
C GLY A 27 8.74 14.29 5.08
N GLY A 28 9.44 13.59 5.99
CA GLY A 28 10.31 12.46 5.67
C GLY A 28 9.57 11.31 4.99
N LYS A 29 8.39 10.94 5.51
CA LYS A 29 7.53 9.92 4.87
C LYS A 29 7.10 10.33 3.48
N CYS A 30 6.80 11.61 3.23
CA CYS A 30 6.40 12.07 1.91
C CYS A 30 7.56 12.09 0.91
N ALA A 31 8.74 12.53 1.34
CA ALA A 31 9.95 12.47 0.49
C ALA A 31 10.25 11.02 0.07
N LEU A 32 10.23 10.09 1.03
CA LEU A 32 10.40 8.66 0.76
C LEU A 32 9.29 8.11 -0.14
N SER A 33 8.06 8.59 0.03
CA SER A 33 6.92 8.17 -0.78
C SER A 33 7.07 8.61 -2.24
N VAL A 34 7.50 9.84 -2.51
CA VAL A 34 7.73 10.34 -3.88
C VAL A 34 8.84 9.55 -4.56
N VAL A 35 9.94 9.33 -3.85
CA VAL A 35 11.06 8.50 -4.33
C VAL A 35 10.57 7.07 -4.61
N GLY A 36 9.81 6.49 -3.68
CA GLY A 36 9.23 5.16 -3.82
C GLY A 36 8.32 5.03 -5.04
N ILE A 37 7.42 5.99 -5.27
CA ILE A 37 6.51 5.99 -6.44
C ILE A 37 7.32 6.05 -7.73
N LEU A 38 8.36 6.88 -7.80
CA LEU A 38 9.22 6.99 -8.98
C LEU A 38 9.94 5.67 -9.29
N PHE A 39 10.59 5.06 -8.29
CA PHE A 39 11.28 3.79 -8.49
C PHE A 39 10.32 2.65 -8.85
N ASN A 40 9.17 2.58 -8.19
CA ASN A 40 8.14 1.58 -8.50
C ASN A 40 7.57 1.78 -9.91
N ALA A 41 7.33 3.03 -10.34
CA ALA A 41 6.88 3.33 -11.70
C ALA A 41 7.91 2.94 -12.77
N ILE A 42 9.20 3.19 -12.53
CA ILE A 42 10.29 2.79 -13.42
C ILE A 42 10.35 1.26 -13.56
N LEU A 43 10.18 0.53 -12.45
CA LEU A 43 10.14 -0.93 -12.43
C LEU A 43 9.00 -1.50 -13.28
N VAL A 44 7.79 -0.94 -13.14
CA VAL A 44 6.63 -1.31 -13.95
C VAL A 44 6.88 -0.98 -15.43
N ALA A 45 7.34 0.24 -15.74
CA ALA A 45 7.58 0.69 -17.11
C ALA A 45 8.65 -0.16 -17.81
N THR A 46 9.73 -0.51 -17.12
CA THR A 46 10.81 -1.35 -17.66
C THR A 46 10.32 -2.76 -17.95
N THR A 47 9.47 -3.31 -17.08
CA THR A 47 8.90 -4.65 -17.24
C THR A 47 7.94 -4.70 -18.43
N VAL A 48 7.08 -3.69 -18.60
CA VAL A 48 6.15 -3.59 -19.74
C VAL A 48 6.89 -3.38 -21.07
N LYS A 49 7.96 -2.56 -21.06
CA LYS A 49 8.70 -2.24 -22.29
C LYS A 49 9.57 -3.40 -22.79
N SER A 50 10.11 -4.23 -21.89
CA SER A 50 11.05 -5.29 -22.27
C SER A 50 10.41 -6.67 -22.30
N LYS A 51 10.10 -7.15 -23.52
CA LYS A 51 9.61 -8.52 -23.73
C LYS A 51 10.57 -9.61 -23.24
N LYS A 52 11.88 -9.34 -23.20
CA LYS A 52 12.89 -10.24 -22.63
C LYS A 52 12.75 -10.42 -21.11
N LEU A 53 12.08 -9.49 -20.43
CA LEU A 53 11.82 -9.55 -18.99
C LEU A 53 10.47 -10.18 -18.63
N HIS A 54 9.63 -10.61 -19.58
CA HIS A 54 8.34 -11.27 -19.31
C HIS A 54 8.47 -12.74 -18.80
N LYS A 55 9.36 -12.97 -17.83
CA LYS A 55 9.34 -14.19 -17.01
C LYS A 55 8.33 -14.00 -15.88
N SER A 56 7.65 -15.06 -15.44
CA SER A 56 6.63 -15.01 -14.37
C SER A 56 7.07 -14.17 -13.16
N CYS A 57 8.28 -14.41 -12.64
CA CYS A 57 8.83 -13.69 -11.49
C CYS A 57 8.95 -12.17 -11.71
N ASN A 58 9.33 -11.72 -12.90
CA ASN A 58 9.43 -10.28 -13.17
C ASN A 58 8.05 -9.64 -13.32
N VAL A 59 7.06 -10.38 -13.84
CA VAL A 59 5.67 -9.91 -13.89
C VAL A 59 5.10 -9.80 -12.49
N LEU A 60 5.36 -10.77 -11.61
CA LEU A 60 4.98 -10.69 -10.19
C LEU A 60 5.64 -9.51 -9.49
N LEU A 61 6.93 -9.26 -9.77
CA LEU A 61 7.66 -8.12 -9.21
C LEU A 61 7.08 -6.78 -9.68
N ALA A 62 6.71 -6.67 -10.96
CA ALA A 62 6.05 -5.47 -11.46
C ALA A 62 4.65 -5.27 -10.85
N LEU A 63 3.89 -6.35 -10.65
CA LEU A 63 2.60 -6.30 -9.98
C LEU A 63 2.75 -5.83 -8.52
N ASP A 64 3.75 -6.35 -7.81
CA ASP A 64 4.09 -5.94 -6.44
C ASP A 64 4.46 -4.45 -6.38
N SER A 65 5.34 -3.99 -7.27
CA SER A 65 5.70 -2.56 -7.38
C SER A 65 4.49 -1.67 -7.68
N MET A 66 3.51 -2.14 -8.46
CA MET A 66 2.28 -1.40 -8.71
C MET A 66 1.45 -1.23 -7.43
N PHE A 67 1.26 -2.30 -6.64
CA PHE A 67 0.55 -2.21 -5.36
C PHE A 67 1.31 -1.36 -4.33
N LEU A 68 2.64 -1.42 -4.32
CA LEU A 68 3.46 -0.62 -3.42
C LEU A 68 3.39 0.88 -3.76
N ALA A 69 3.33 1.22 -5.06
CA ALA A 69 3.09 2.60 -5.50
C ALA A 69 1.70 3.10 -5.08
N LEU A 70 0.65 2.26 -5.21
CA LEU A 70 -0.69 2.59 -4.74
C LEU A 70 -0.73 2.81 -3.21
N PHE A 71 -0.02 1.98 -2.44
CA PHE A 71 0.11 2.16 -0.99
C PHE A 71 0.79 3.48 -0.63
N GLN A 72 1.84 3.86 -1.38
CA GLN A 72 2.57 5.12 -1.14
C GLN A 72 1.69 6.36 -1.32
N LEU A 73 0.65 6.33 -2.16
CA LEU A 73 -0.34 7.43 -2.25
C LEU A 73 -1.00 7.77 -0.91
N ASN A 74 -1.09 6.82 0.02
CA ASN A 74 -1.63 7.07 1.35
C ASN A 74 -0.80 8.08 2.16
N SER A 75 0.53 8.07 2.01
CA SER A 75 1.39 9.06 2.67
C SER A 75 1.13 10.48 2.14
N LEU A 76 0.85 10.61 0.84
CA LEU A 76 0.45 11.88 0.21
C LEU A 76 -0.92 12.36 0.71
N ILE A 77 -1.91 11.46 0.80
CA ILE A 77 -3.25 11.77 1.31
C ILE A 77 -3.17 12.24 2.78
N THR A 78 -2.38 11.54 3.60
CA THR A 78 -2.20 11.90 5.02
C THR A 78 -1.57 13.29 5.17
N LEU A 79 -0.56 13.62 4.35
CA LEU A 79 0.05 14.95 4.36
C LEU A 79 -0.92 16.02 3.87
N LEU A 80 -1.73 15.73 2.85
CA LEU A 80 -2.74 16.67 2.36
C LEU A 80 -3.73 17.03 3.48
N ILE A 81 -4.25 16.02 4.18
CA ILE A 81 -5.19 16.22 5.31
C ILE A 81 -4.53 17.04 6.44
N ALA A 82 -3.25 16.76 6.75
CA ALA A 82 -2.49 17.49 7.75
C ALA A 82 -2.26 18.97 7.35
N VAL A 83 -1.98 19.24 6.07
CA VAL A 83 -1.76 20.61 5.55
C VAL A 83 -3.06 21.41 5.50
N PHE A 84 -4.18 20.80 5.11
CA PHE A 84 -5.49 21.47 5.08
C PHE A 84 -6.11 21.64 6.48
N GLY A 85 -5.52 21.07 7.53
CA GLY A 85 -5.97 21.24 8.91
C GLY A 85 -7.40 20.73 9.13
N ILE A 86 -7.81 19.65 8.45
CA ILE A 86 -9.15 19.06 8.59
C ILE A 86 -9.10 18.10 9.78
N ASN A 87 -9.56 18.57 10.95
CA ASN A 87 -9.36 17.84 12.22
C ASN A 87 -10.38 16.74 12.50
N PHE A 88 -11.48 16.75 11.78
CA PHE A 88 -12.53 15.76 11.90
C PHE A 88 -12.87 15.23 10.51
N VAL A 89 -12.05 14.30 10.03
CA VAL A 89 -12.49 13.40 8.96
C VAL A 89 -13.46 12.42 9.61
N PRO A 90 -14.74 12.38 9.22
CA PRO A 90 -15.68 11.42 9.77
C PRO A 90 -15.16 9.98 9.57
N ASN A 91 -15.35 9.12 10.57
CA ASN A 91 -14.82 7.75 10.56
C ASN A 91 -15.22 6.96 9.30
N SER A 92 -16.41 7.23 8.76
CA SER A 92 -16.87 6.63 7.50
C SER A 92 -15.92 6.95 6.33
N THR A 93 -15.57 8.21 6.16
CA THR A 93 -14.66 8.66 5.09
C THR A 93 -13.24 8.16 5.31
N CYS A 94 -12.77 8.12 6.56
CA CYS A 94 -11.46 7.56 6.90
C CYS A 94 -11.35 6.08 6.52
N PHE A 95 -12.39 5.30 6.80
CA PHE A 95 -12.43 3.88 6.45
C PHE A 95 -12.25 3.64 4.95
N TYR A 96 -12.97 4.38 4.10
CA TYR A 96 -12.83 4.27 2.64
C TYR A 96 -11.44 4.66 2.14
N PHE A 97 -10.86 5.74 2.69
CA PHE A 97 -9.51 6.15 2.35
C PHE A 97 -8.46 5.12 2.77
N GLN A 98 -8.67 4.40 3.88
CA GLN A 98 -7.71 3.43 4.39
C GLN A 98 -7.92 2.01 3.85
N ALA A 99 -9.10 1.68 3.35
CA ALA A 99 -9.39 0.38 2.73
C ALA A 99 -8.47 0.09 1.54
N VAL A 100 -8.26 1.07 0.66
CA VAL A 100 -7.39 0.95 -0.54
C VAL A 100 -5.92 0.67 -0.18
N PRO A 101 -5.25 1.43 0.70
CA PRO A 101 -3.87 1.14 1.09
C PRO A 101 -3.74 -0.16 1.90
N ILE A 102 -4.72 -0.50 2.74
CA ILE A 102 -4.73 -1.79 3.45
C ILE A 102 -4.79 -2.94 2.43
N PHE A 103 -5.66 -2.86 1.44
CA PHE A 103 -5.71 -3.85 0.37
C PHE A 103 -4.37 -3.95 -0.38
N SER A 104 -3.79 -2.80 -0.72
CA SER A 104 -2.56 -2.73 -1.50
C SER A 104 -1.37 -3.34 -0.76
N VAL A 105 -1.22 -3.06 0.54
CA VAL A 105 -0.11 -3.62 1.34
C VAL A 105 -0.27 -5.12 1.58
N LEU A 106 -1.49 -5.60 1.83
CA LEU A 106 -1.76 -7.02 2.00
C LEU A 106 -1.47 -7.81 0.72
N MET A 107 -1.88 -7.27 -0.44
CA MET A 107 -1.54 -7.85 -1.73
C MET A 107 -0.03 -7.88 -1.96
N SER A 108 0.69 -6.81 -1.60
CA SER A 108 2.15 -6.78 -1.70
C SER A 108 2.81 -7.87 -0.86
N PHE A 109 2.36 -8.11 0.38
CA PHE A 109 2.88 -9.23 1.19
C PHE A 109 2.67 -10.60 0.53
N CYS A 110 1.48 -10.86 0.00
CA CYS A 110 1.19 -12.12 -0.70
C CYS A 110 2.09 -12.30 -1.93
N LEU A 111 2.31 -11.23 -2.70
CA LEU A 111 3.15 -11.25 -3.89
C LEU A 111 4.62 -11.43 -3.54
N MET A 112 5.12 -10.74 -2.51
CA MET A 112 6.49 -10.91 -2.02
C MET A 112 6.76 -12.36 -1.62
N PHE A 113 5.83 -12.98 -0.90
CA PHE A 113 5.92 -14.38 -0.53
C PHE A 113 6.00 -15.29 -1.77
N GLN A 114 5.16 -15.03 -2.77
CA GLN A 114 5.12 -15.78 -4.02
C GLN A 114 6.39 -15.61 -4.86
N ILE A 115 6.95 -14.41 -4.92
CA ILE A 115 8.25 -14.13 -5.55
C ILE A 115 9.36 -14.91 -4.85
N GLY A 116 9.33 -14.95 -3.52
CA GLY A 116 10.25 -15.76 -2.70
C GLY A 116 10.17 -17.24 -3.05
N LEU A 117 8.95 -17.79 -3.14
CA LEU A 117 8.72 -19.18 -3.55
C LEU A 117 9.21 -19.47 -4.97
N GLU A 118 8.96 -18.58 -5.94
CA GLU A 118 9.49 -18.76 -7.31
C GLU A 118 11.00 -18.79 -7.35
N ARG A 119 11.65 -17.90 -6.60
CA ARG A 119 13.12 -17.83 -6.53
C ARG A 119 13.69 -19.06 -5.85
N LEU A 120 13.11 -19.50 -4.74
CA LEU A 120 13.52 -20.69 -4.03
C LEU A 120 13.33 -21.94 -4.88
N ALA A 121 12.17 -22.10 -5.52
CA ALA A 121 11.89 -23.22 -6.42
C ALA A 121 12.88 -23.29 -7.58
N ASN A 122 13.27 -22.13 -8.14
CA ASN A 122 14.24 -22.06 -9.22
C ASN A 122 15.67 -22.45 -8.79
N VAL A 123 16.02 -22.26 -7.52
CA VAL A 123 17.34 -22.66 -6.96
C VAL A 123 17.34 -24.12 -6.54
N VAL A 124 16.29 -24.59 -5.85
CA VAL A 124 16.25 -25.93 -5.24
C VAL A 124 15.93 -27.01 -6.27
N VAL A 125 15.04 -26.76 -7.23
CA VAL A 125 14.62 -27.77 -8.22
C VAL A 125 14.59 -27.18 -9.62
N PRO A 126 15.73 -27.11 -10.33
CA PRO A 126 15.78 -26.61 -11.71
C PRO A 126 14.86 -27.39 -12.66
N ILE A 127 14.52 -28.64 -12.32
CA ILE A 127 13.70 -29.57 -13.12
C ILE A 127 12.19 -29.30 -12.97
N TRP A 128 11.72 -28.79 -11.82
CA TRP A 128 10.28 -28.61 -11.55
C TRP A 128 9.64 -27.47 -12.36
N ARG A 129 10.46 -26.50 -12.79
CA ARG A 129 10.02 -25.33 -13.57
C ARG A 129 9.48 -25.69 -14.97
N MET A 130 9.79 -26.89 -15.48
CA MET A 130 9.41 -27.32 -16.82
C MET A 130 7.95 -27.79 -16.93
N ASN A 131 7.24 -27.93 -15.80
CA ASN A 131 5.83 -28.34 -15.82
C ASN A 131 4.88 -27.14 -15.90
N ASN A 132 3.96 -27.18 -16.87
CA ASN A 132 2.97 -26.13 -17.16
C ASN A 132 1.99 -25.85 -15.99
N GLY A 133 2.05 -26.65 -14.92
CA GLY A 133 1.28 -26.48 -13.68
C GLY A 133 1.68 -25.28 -12.82
N SER A 134 2.92 -24.76 -12.95
CA SER A 134 3.38 -23.65 -12.12
C SER A 134 2.55 -22.36 -12.32
N LYS A 135 2.17 -22.02 -13.56
CA LYS A 135 1.36 -20.81 -13.84
C LYS A 135 -0.04 -20.89 -13.21
N LYS A 136 -0.64 -22.09 -13.20
CA LYS A 136 -1.95 -22.33 -12.58
C LYS A 136 -1.89 -22.20 -11.07
N PHE A 137 -0.83 -22.73 -10.44
CA PHE A 137 -0.58 -22.54 -9.01
C PHE A 137 -0.43 -21.05 -8.67
N HIS A 138 0.29 -20.29 -9.51
CA HIS A 138 0.47 -18.86 -9.28
C HIS A 138 -0.83 -18.08 -9.36
N ALA A 139 -1.63 -18.34 -10.40
CA ALA A 139 -2.94 -17.71 -10.57
C ALA A 139 -3.91 -18.10 -9.46
N LEU A 140 -3.92 -19.36 -9.01
CA LEU A 140 -4.76 -19.82 -7.91
C LEU A 140 -4.38 -19.14 -6.60
N PHE A 141 -3.09 -19.09 -6.25
CA PHE A 141 -2.62 -18.43 -5.04
C PHE A 141 -2.97 -16.94 -5.02
N LEU A 142 -2.83 -16.26 -6.17
CA LEU A 142 -3.20 -14.86 -6.32
C LEU A 142 -4.71 -14.66 -6.16
N CYS A 143 -5.53 -15.55 -6.74
CA CYS A 143 -6.99 -15.52 -6.59
C CYS A 143 -7.42 -15.73 -5.13
N VAL A 144 -6.82 -16.70 -4.43
CA VAL A 144 -7.07 -16.96 -3.00
C VAL A 144 -6.64 -15.75 -2.16
N SER A 145 -5.49 -15.14 -2.47
CA SER A 145 -5.01 -13.95 -1.76
C SER A 145 -5.93 -12.74 -1.96
N VAL A 146 -6.43 -12.52 -3.18
CA VAL A 146 -7.42 -11.46 -3.44
C VAL A 146 -8.71 -11.74 -2.67
N ALA A 147 -9.21 -12.98 -2.70
CA ALA A 147 -10.44 -13.36 -2.01
C ALA A 147 -10.33 -13.20 -0.49
N SER A 148 -9.21 -13.62 0.12
CA SER A 148 -8.99 -13.48 1.56
C SER A 148 -8.87 -12.01 1.96
N ASN A 149 -8.20 -11.18 1.16
CA ASN A 149 -8.08 -9.74 1.42
C ASN A 149 -9.42 -9.01 1.28
N LEU A 150 -10.24 -9.36 0.28
CA LEU A 150 -11.60 -8.83 0.13
C LEU A 150 -12.50 -9.26 1.29
N LEU A 151 -12.39 -10.52 1.74
CA LEU A 151 -13.13 -11.01 2.90
C LEU A 151 -12.73 -10.28 4.18
N LEU A 152 -11.44 -9.99 4.38
CA LEU A 152 -10.98 -9.21 5.52
C LEU A 152 -11.54 -7.79 5.52
N ILE A 153 -11.53 -7.12 4.36
CA ILE A 153 -12.11 -5.76 4.21
C ILE A 153 -13.62 -5.80 4.45
N TRP A 154 -14.31 -6.83 3.96
CA TRP A 154 -15.73 -7.04 4.22
C TRP A 154 -16.05 -7.25 5.70
N LEU A 155 -15.25 -8.06 6.41
CA LEU A 155 -15.39 -8.25 7.86
C LEU A 155 -15.20 -6.94 8.62
N CYS A 156 -14.18 -6.15 8.25
CA CYS A 156 -13.96 -4.83 8.84
C CYS A 156 -15.13 -3.87 8.57
N PHE A 157 -15.70 -3.92 7.37
CA PHE A 157 -16.88 -3.12 7.01
C PHE A 157 -18.12 -3.54 7.80
N SER A 158 -18.35 -4.85 7.95
CA SER A 158 -19.45 -5.40 8.74
C SER A 158 -19.34 -5.02 10.21
N ALA A 159 -18.14 -5.10 10.79
CA ALA A 159 -17.89 -4.69 12.16
C ALA A 159 -18.09 -3.19 12.36
N TYR A 160 -17.68 -2.37 11.38
CA TYR A 160 -17.92 -0.93 11.41
C TYR A 160 -19.42 -0.59 11.37
N HIS A 161 -20.19 -1.27 10.52
CA HIS A 161 -21.63 -1.06 10.41
C HIS A 161 -22.35 -1.41 11.73
N ASP A 162 -21.98 -2.52 12.38
CA ASP A 162 -22.58 -2.98 13.63
C ASP A 162 -22.37 -1.98 14.79
N ILE A 163 -21.19 -1.35 14.89
CA ILE A 163 -20.88 -0.36 15.93
C ILE A 163 -21.67 0.96 15.73
N ASN A 164 -22.09 1.27 14.51
CA ASN A 164 -22.70 2.55 14.15
C ASN A 164 -24.24 2.48 14.01
N THR A 165 -24.85 1.32 14.25
CA THR A 165 -26.30 1.10 14.38
C THR A 165 -26.70 0.94 15.84
#